data_AF-A0A0A7KDZ1-F1
#
_entry.id   AF-A0A0A7KDZ1-F1
#
_cell.length_a   1.000
_cell.length_b   1.000
_cell.length_c   1.000
_cell.angle_alpha   90.00
_cell.angle_beta   90.00
_cell.angle_gamma   90.00
#
_symmetry.space_group_name_H-M   'P 1'
#
loop_
_entity.id
_entity.type
_entity.pdbx_description
1 polymer ?
#
loop_
_entity_poly.entity_id
_entity_poly.type
_entity_poly.pdbx_seq_one_letter_code
_entity_poly.pdbx_strand_id
1 'polypeptide(L)'
;MNVVVFDLETTGLSPERDAVVEIGAVRVVNGRIEETQKYETLVRPVGESGQPLLIPWRVERIHGISNEMVRHAPTMPEVLPEFLDFVGDSAVVAHNIGFDSGFMRANARRCGLVWQPAAEYCTVQLSRRAFPRERAHNLTVLAERLGLNFAPGGRHRSYGDVQVTAQAYLRLLDMLKVGA
;
A
#
# COMPACT_ATOMS: atom_id res chain seq x y z
N MET A 1 -15.28 -11.49 -6.47
CA MET A 1 -14.93 -10.48 -5.44
C MET A 1 -14.20 -9.29 -6.07
N ASN A 2 -14.49 -8.07 -5.63
CA ASN A 2 -13.84 -6.82 -6.09
C ASN A 2 -13.10 -6.18 -4.91
N VAL A 3 -11.78 -6.01 -5.02
CA VAL A 3 -10.96 -5.37 -3.99
C VAL A 3 -9.95 -4.40 -4.61
N VAL A 4 -9.49 -3.45 -3.81
CA VAL A 4 -8.34 -2.60 -4.13
C VAL A 4 -7.14 -3.07 -3.32
N VAL A 5 -6.07 -3.50 -4.00
CA VAL A 5 -4.80 -3.80 -3.35
C VAL A 5 -3.97 -2.53 -3.39
N PHE A 6 -3.44 -2.11 -2.25
CA PHE A 6 -2.62 -0.91 -2.16
C PHE A 6 -1.45 -1.08 -1.20
N ASP A 7 -0.48 -0.19 -1.33
CA ASP A 7 0.73 -0.08 -0.51
C ASP A 7 1.08 1.41 -0.37
N LEU A 8 1.86 1.75 0.65
CA LEU A 8 2.35 3.11 0.88
C LEU A 8 3.85 3.10 1.17
N GLU A 9 4.59 3.99 0.53
CA GLU A 9 5.93 4.38 1.00
C GLU A 9 5.84 5.64 1.86
N THR A 10 6.64 5.73 2.91
CA THR A 10 6.50 6.75 3.96
C THR A 10 7.84 7.25 4.46
N THR A 11 7.86 8.40 5.16
CA THR A 11 9.07 8.95 5.78
C THR A 11 9.46 8.26 7.09
N GLY A 12 8.65 7.31 7.58
CA GLY A 12 8.81 6.64 8.87
C GLY A 12 7.58 5.80 9.23
N LEU A 13 7.48 5.35 10.47
CA LEU A 13 6.51 4.31 10.86
C LEU A 13 5.26 4.83 11.60
N SER A 14 5.20 6.12 11.90
CA SER A 14 4.14 6.72 12.71
C SER A 14 3.16 7.51 11.83
N PRO A 15 1.90 7.07 11.68
CA PRO A 15 0.87 7.85 10.99
C PRO A 15 0.67 9.26 11.56
N GLU A 16 1.01 9.45 12.83
CA GLU A 16 0.84 10.72 13.55
C GLU A 16 2.00 11.70 13.32
N ARG A 17 3.20 11.20 12.98
CA ARG A 17 4.43 12.02 12.89
C ARG A 17 5.08 12.01 11.52
N ASP A 18 4.91 10.91 10.78
CA ASP A 18 5.52 10.66 9.49
C ASP A 18 4.51 10.89 8.36
N ALA A 19 5.01 11.08 7.15
CA ALA A 19 4.22 11.37 5.97
C ALA A 19 4.31 10.25 4.93
N VAL A 20 3.27 10.11 4.12
CA VAL A 20 3.27 9.27 2.92
C VAL A 20 4.03 10.01 1.81
N VAL A 21 4.82 9.27 1.03
CA VAL A 21 5.61 9.79 -0.09
C VAL A 21 5.33 9.09 -1.42
N GLU A 22 4.65 7.95 -1.40
CA GLU A 22 4.14 7.28 -2.60
C GLU A 22 2.89 6.48 -2.24
N ILE A 23 1.93 6.44 -3.17
CA ILE A 23 0.75 5.58 -3.10
C ILE A 23 0.71 4.76 -4.38
N GLY A 24 0.67 3.45 -4.25
CA GLY A 24 0.41 2.51 -5.33
C GLY A 24 -0.87 1.74 -5.03
N ALA A 25 -1.68 1.48 -6.04
CA ALA A 25 -2.84 0.60 -5.94
C ALA A 25 -3.25 -0.01 -7.28
N VAL A 26 -3.94 -1.15 -7.22
CA VAL A 26 -4.55 -1.82 -8.37
C VAL A 26 -5.89 -2.44 -7.99
N ARG A 27 -6.84 -2.45 -8.93
CA ARG A 27 -8.09 -3.19 -8.75
C ARG A 27 -7.90 -4.66 -9.06
N VAL A 28 -8.50 -5.50 -8.22
CA VAL A 28 -8.70 -6.93 -8.49
C VAL A 28 -10.19 -7.16 -8.67
N VAL A 29 -10.58 -7.56 -9.88
CA VAL A 29 -11.97 -7.75 -10.29
C VAL A 29 -12.17 -9.21 -10.67
N ASN A 30 -13.14 -9.88 -10.04
CA ASN A 30 -13.43 -11.30 -10.29
C ASN A 30 -12.18 -12.22 -10.24
N GLY A 31 -11.31 -11.97 -9.26
CA GLY A 31 -10.08 -12.75 -9.06
C GLY A 31 -8.97 -12.45 -10.07
N ARG A 32 -9.08 -11.39 -10.87
CA ARG A 32 -8.09 -10.97 -11.88
C ARG A 32 -7.55 -9.60 -11.53
N ILE A 33 -6.24 -9.41 -11.67
CA ILE A 33 -5.58 -8.12 -11.48
C ILE A 33 -5.84 -7.29 -12.74
N GLU A 34 -6.49 -6.14 -12.59
CA GLU A 34 -6.82 -5.22 -13.67
C GLU A 34 -5.72 -4.15 -13.79
N GLU A 35 -4.62 -4.45 -14.47
CA GLU A 35 -3.47 -3.54 -14.63
C GLU A 35 -3.82 -2.20 -15.31
N THR A 36 -4.94 -2.15 -16.04
CA THR A 36 -5.48 -0.90 -16.64
C THR A 36 -6.20 -0.02 -15.62
N GLN A 37 -6.54 -0.58 -14.45
CA GLN A 37 -7.20 0.10 -13.34
C GLN A 37 -6.22 0.21 -12.16
N LYS A 38 -5.11 0.91 -12.39
CA LYS A 38 -4.11 1.22 -11.38
C LYS A 38 -4.14 2.69 -10.98
N TYR A 39 -3.68 2.96 -9.76
CA TYR A 39 -3.43 4.29 -9.22
C TYR A 39 -1.98 4.33 -8.72
N GLU A 40 -1.22 5.33 -9.12
CA GLU A 40 0.19 5.44 -8.77
C GLU A 40 0.58 6.91 -8.73
N THR A 41 1.02 7.41 -7.57
CA THR A 41 1.43 8.80 -7.43
C THR A 41 2.50 8.96 -6.36
N LEU A 42 3.45 9.86 -6.62
CA LEU A 42 4.33 10.39 -5.58
C LEU A 42 3.56 11.43 -4.76
N VAL A 43 3.93 11.57 -3.50
CA VAL A 43 3.32 12.54 -2.59
C VAL A 43 4.41 13.40 -1.99
N ARG A 44 4.22 14.73 -2.06
CA ARG A 44 5.09 15.69 -1.39
C ARG A 44 4.75 15.73 0.10
N PRO A 45 5.67 15.31 0.99
CA PRO A 45 5.43 15.35 2.42
C PRO A 45 5.54 16.79 2.93
N VAL A 46 4.47 17.27 3.56
CA VAL A 46 4.38 18.62 4.15
C VAL A 46 3.82 18.54 5.56
N GLY A 47 4.28 19.43 6.44
CA GLY A 47 3.74 19.55 7.79
C GLY A 47 2.46 20.37 7.84
N GLU A 48 1.87 20.49 9.02
CA GLU A 48 0.56 21.15 9.20
C GLU A 48 0.54 22.61 8.77
N SER A 49 1.64 23.35 8.90
CA SER A 49 1.78 24.72 8.40
C SER A 49 2.26 24.81 6.94
N GLY A 50 2.27 23.70 6.20
CA GLY A 50 2.64 23.64 4.78
C GLY A 50 4.14 23.63 4.49
N GLN A 51 4.99 23.64 5.52
CA GLN A 51 6.44 23.52 5.36
C GLN A 51 6.84 22.13 4.85
N PRO A 52 7.88 22.01 4.00
CA PRO A 52 8.37 20.71 3.56
C PRO A 52 8.84 19.84 4.73
N LEU A 53 8.47 18.57 4.72
CA LEU A 53 9.08 17.54 5.56
C LEU A 53 10.11 16.80 4.71
N LEU A 54 11.29 16.54 5.28
CA LEU A 54 12.34 15.85 4.53
C LEU A 54 12.24 14.35 4.75
N ILE A 55 12.39 13.59 3.66
CA ILE A 55 12.59 12.15 3.69
C ILE A 55 13.95 11.87 4.35
N PRO A 56 14.02 11.14 5.48
CA PRO A 56 15.29 10.80 6.11
C PRO A 56 16.13 9.90 5.21
N TRP A 57 17.44 10.13 5.17
CA TRP A 57 18.37 9.36 4.31
C TRP A 57 18.27 7.83 4.49
N ARG A 58 17.97 7.37 5.72
CA ARG A 58 17.83 5.94 6.02
C ARG A 58 16.62 5.32 5.33
N VAL A 59 15.57 6.12 5.16
CA VAL A 59 14.28 5.72 4.58
C VAL A 59 14.35 5.84 3.06
N GLU A 60 14.96 6.91 2.54
CA GLU A 60 15.31 7.03 1.12
C GLU A 60 16.14 5.84 0.62
N ARG A 61 17.07 5.30 1.42
CA ARG A 61 17.83 4.09 1.06
C ARG A 61 17.00 2.80 0.97
N ILE A 62 15.78 2.79 1.51
CA ILE A 62 14.87 1.65 1.45
C ILE A 62 14.07 1.72 0.15
N HIS A 63 13.33 2.80 -0.07
CA HIS A 63 12.39 2.92 -1.19
C HIS A 63 12.93 3.71 -2.40
N GLY A 64 14.10 4.32 -2.29
CA GLY A 64 14.77 5.04 -3.39
C GLY A 64 14.10 6.35 -3.79
N ILE A 65 13.14 6.86 -3.00
CA ILE A 65 12.43 8.11 -3.29
C ILE A 65 13.18 9.24 -2.59
N SER A 66 13.75 10.14 -3.40
CA SER A 66 14.51 11.28 -2.90
C SER A 66 13.63 12.50 -2.66
N ASN A 67 14.12 13.43 -1.85
CA ASN A 67 13.48 14.74 -1.66
C ASN A 67 13.33 15.52 -2.98
N GLU A 68 14.19 15.27 -3.98
CA GLU A 68 14.09 15.88 -5.30
C GLU A 68 12.89 15.34 -6.09
N MET A 69 12.66 14.02 -6.04
CA MET A 69 11.55 13.37 -6.75
C MET A 69 10.20 13.90 -6.29
N VAL A 70 10.04 14.16 -4.99
CA VAL A 70 8.77 14.60 -4.39
C VAL A 70 8.61 16.12 -4.34
N ARG A 71 9.63 16.91 -4.70
CA ARG A 71 9.62 18.38 -4.57
C ARG A 71 8.43 19.04 -5.26
N HIS A 72 8.06 18.51 -6.42
CA HIS A 72 6.97 19.02 -7.27
C HIS A 72 5.76 18.07 -7.31
N ALA A 73 5.79 17.00 -6.54
CA ALA A 73 4.66 16.09 -6.40
C ALA A 73 3.46 16.79 -5.71
N PRO A 74 2.23 16.32 -5.95
CA PRO A 74 1.06 16.78 -5.20
C PRO A 74 1.20 16.43 -3.72
N THR A 75 0.60 17.25 -2.86
CA THR A 75 0.57 17.03 -1.40
C THR A 75 -0.53 16.04 -1.02
N MET A 76 -0.46 15.50 0.20
CA MET A 76 -1.47 14.56 0.69
C MET A 76 -2.93 15.09 0.58
N PRO A 77 -3.26 16.34 0.96
CA PRO A 77 -4.61 16.88 0.76
C PRO A 77 -5.08 16.93 -0.69
N GLU A 78 -4.16 17.03 -1.65
CA GLU A 78 -4.48 17.06 -3.09
C GLU A 78 -4.77 15.64 -3.62
N VAL A 79 -3.98 14.63 -3.20
CA VAL A 79 -4.12 13.24 -3.68
C VAL A 79 -5.16 12.42 -2.93
N LEU A 80 -5.45 12.76 -1.68
CA LEU A 80 -6.27 11.91 -0.82
C LEU A 80 -7.71 11.78 -1.33
N PRO A 81 -8.42 12.85 -1.75
CA PRO A 81 -9.76 12.70 -2.32
C PRO A 81 -9.79 11.77 -3.53
N GLU A 82 -8.84 11.94 -4.45
CA GLU A 82 -8.72 11.10 -5.65
C GLU A 82 -8.48 9.63 -5.30
N PHE A 83 -7.62 9.36 -4.32
CA PHE A 83 -7.39 7.99 -3.88
C PHE A 83 -8.58 7.37 -3.14
N LEU A 84 -9.32 8.16 -2.34
CA LEU A 84 -10.56 7.69 -1.72
C LEU A 84 -11.62 7.35 -2.78
N ASP A 85 -11.75 8.17 -3.83
CA ASP A 85 -12.63 7.89 -4.97
C ASP A 85 -12.19 6.63 -5.73
N PHE A 86 -10.87 6.44 -5.90
CA PHE A 86 -10.32 5.22 -6.48
C PHE A 86 -10.66 3.97 -5.65
N VAL A 87 -10.68 4.06 -4.31
CA VAL A 87 -11.13 2.97 -3.43
C VAL A 87 -12.65 2.76 -3.55
N GLY A 88 -13.42 3.85 -3.47
CA GLY A 88 -14.89 3.82 -3.45
C GLY A 88 -15.43 2.89 -2.36
N ASP A 89 -16.47 2.12 -2.68
CA ASP A 89 -17.07 1.13 -1.77
C ASP A 89 -16.35 -0.23 -1.80
N SER A 90 -15.12 -0.29 -2.32
CA SER A 90 -14.38 -1.56 -2.41
C SER A 90 -13.82 -1.96 -1.05
N ALA A 91 -13.67 -3.26 -0.82
CA ALA A 91 -12.76 -3.72 0.23
C ALA A 91 -11.31 -3.47 -0.21
N VAL A 92 -10.41 -3.32 0.76
CA VAL A 92 -8.99 -3.07 0.52
C VAL A 92 -8.11 -4.20 1.04
N VAL A 93 -6.95 -4.36 0.41
CA VAL A 93 -5.94 -5.36 0.75
C VAL A 93 -4.57 -4.69 0.80
N ALA A 94 -3.77 -4.99 1.83
CA ALA A 94 -2.36 -4.61 1.87
C ALA A 94 -1.52 -5.63 2.63
N HIS A 95 -0.21 -5.58 2.41
CA HIS A 95 0.74 -6.42 3.11
C HIS A 95 1.14 -5.80 4.45
N ASN A 96 0.30 -6.06 5.47
CA ASN A 96 0.28 -5.42 6.79
C ASN A 96 -0.70 -4.22 6.89
N ILE A 97 -1.95 -4.44 6.45
CA ILE A 97 -3.03 -3.43 6.36
C ILE A 97 -3.19 -2.45 7.52
N GLY A 98 -2.83 -2.85 8.75
CA GLY A 98 -2.88 -1.96 9.91
C GLY A 98 -1.95 -0.76 9.79
N PHE A 99 -0.82 -0.92 9.10
CA PHE A 99 0.12 0.15 8.77
C PHE A 99 -0.50 1.10 7.75
N ASP A 100 -0.83 0.60 6.56
CA ASP A 100 -1.29 1.41 5.43
C ASP A 100 -2.59 2.12 5.76
N SER A 101 -3.59 1.39 6.27
CA SER A 101 -4.87 1.98 6.69
C SER A 101 -4.71 2.90 7.90
N GLY A 102 -3.65 2.73 8.70
CA GLY A 102 -3.29 3.66 9.77
C GLY A 102 -2.91 5.04 9.23
N PHE A 103 -2.06 5.08 8.21
CA PHE A 103 -1.71 6.32 7.50
C PHE A 103 -2.92 6.92 6.79
N MET A 104 -3.75 6.10 6.13
CA MET A 104 -4.97 6.59 5.47
C MET A 104 -5.95 7.22 6.46
N ARG A 105 -6.22 6.56 7.60
CA ARG A 105 -7.09 7.11 8.65
C ARG A 105 -6.56 8.42 9.22
N ALA A 106 -5.27 8.51 9.51
CA ALA A 106 -4.67 9.72 10.07
C ALA A 106 -4.76 10.90 9.08
N ASN A 107 -4.44 10.68 7.80
CA ASN A 107 -4.51 11.72 6.78
C ASN A 107 -5.94 12.11 6.43
N ALA A 108 -6.87 11.16 6.37
CA ALA A 108 -8.30 11.45 6.19
C ALA A 108 -8.82 12.36 7.29
N ARG A 109 -8.53 12.03 8.56
CA ARG A 109 -8.90 12.87 9.70
C ARG A 109 -8.35 14.30 9.59
N ARG A 110 -7.08 14.46 9.19
CA ARG A 110 -6.46 15.79 9.01
C ARG A 110 -7.10 16.61 7.90
N CYS A 111 -7.60 15.96 6.85
CA CYS A 111 -8.26 16.61 5.72
C CYS A 111 -9.77 16.79 5.92
N GLY A 112 -10.34 16.39 7.07
CA GLY A 112 -11.79 16.39 7.27
C GLY A 112 -12.54 15.35 6.42
N LEU A 113 -11.83 14.31 5.96
CA LEU A 113 -12.35 13.19 5.17
C LEU A 113 -12.46 11.93 6.04
N VAL A 114 -13.03 10.86 5.47
CA VAL A 114 -13.21 9.58 6.15
C VAL A 114 -12.56 8.45 5.34
N TRP A 115 -11.74 7.65 6.00
CA TRP A 115 -11.29 6.36 5.46
C TRP A 115 -12.26 5.27 5.90
N GLN A 116 -13.07 4.76 4.95
CA GLN A 116 -14.11 3.77 5.23
C GLN A 116 -14.26 2.77 4.07
N PRO A 117 -13.26 1.93 3.80
CA PRO A 117 -13.42 0.83 2.84
C PRO A 117 -14.47 -0.17 3.35
N ALA A 118 -15.08 -0.95 2.46
CA ALA A 118 -16.10 -1.93 2.84
C ALA A 118 -15.56 -3.03 3.77
N ALA A 119 -14.28 -3.38 3.63
CA ALA A 119 -13.53 -4.24 4.54
C ALA A 119 -12.03 -4.01 4.38
N GLU A 120 -11.24 -4.39 5.39
CA GLU A 120 -9.77 -4.37 5.37
C GLU A 120 -9.23 -5.80 5.47
N TYR A 121 -8.42 -6.22 4.49
CA TYR A 121 -7.79 -7.55 4.47
C TYR A 121 -6.27 -7.46 4.53
N CYS A 122 -5.67 -8.37 5.31
CA CYS A 122 -4.23 -8.38 5.54
C CYS A 122 -3.59 -9.66 4.98
N THR A 123 -2.70 -9.53 3.99
CA THR A 123 -2.01 -10.70 3.45
C THR A 123 -1.05 -11.34 4.45
N VAL A 124 -0.56 -10.61 5.47
CA VAL A 124 0.22 -11.21 6.58
C VAL A 124 -0.65 -12.16 7.40
N GLN A 125 -1.90 -11.78 7.70
CA GLN A 125 -2.84 -12.64 8.42
C GLN A 125 -3.22 -13.87 7.61
N LEU A 126 -3.50 -13.69 6.31
CA LEU A 126 -3.75 -14.79 5.39
C LEU A 126 -2.54 -15.72 5.28
N SER A 127 -1.34 -15.16 5.19
CA SER A 127 -0.09 -15.90 5.13
C SER A 127 0.15 -16.74 6.40
N ARG A 128 -0.10 -16.18 7.59
CA ARG A 128 -0.03 -16.92 8.86
C ARG A 128 -1.04 -18.07 8.92
N ARG A 129 -2.23 -17.88 8.37
CA ARG A 129 -3.25 -18.93 8.30
C ARG A 129 -2.86 -20.04 7.32
N ALA A 130 -2.33 -19.67 6.15
CA ALA A 130 -1.91 -20.64 5.12
C ALA A 130 -0.63 -21.39 5.53
N PHE A 131 0.25 -20.73 6.29
CA PHE A 131 1.56 -21.26 6.68
C PHE A 131 1.80 -21.11 8.19
N PRO A 132 1.08 -21.85 9.05
CA PRO A 132 1.09 -21.63 10.50
C PRO A 132 2.40 -22.01 11.20
N ARG A 133 3.30 -22.74 10.53
CA ARG A 133 4.61 -23.14 11.08
C ARG A 133 5.75 -22.20 10.69
N GLU A 134 5.48 -21.25 9.81
CA GLU A 134 6.48 -20.31 9.31
C GLU A 134 6.70 -19.17 10.30
N ARG A 135 7.96 -18.74 10.44
CA ARG A 135 8.32 -17.66 11.36
C ARG A 135 8.22 -16.28 10.70
N ALA A 136 8.50 -16.21 9.41
CA ALA A 136 8.56 -14.96 8.66
C ALA A 136 7.45 -14.88 7.62
N HIS A 137 6.83 -13.71 7.56
CA HIS A 137 5.70 -13.39 6.68
C HIS A 137 5.82 -12.02 6.03
N ASN A 138 7.02 -11.43 5.98
CA ASN A 138 7.25 -10.21 5.20
C ASN A 138 7.08 -10.51 3.69
N LEU A 139 6.87 -9.47 2.89
CA LEU A 139 6.48 -9.63 1.49
C LEU A 139 7.53 -10.39 0.69
N THR A 140 8.83 -10.15 0.93
CA THR A 140 9.93 -10.88 0.28
C THR A 140 9.84 -12.38 0.53
N VAL A 141 9.74 -12.80 1.79
CA VAL A 141 9.67 -14.23 2.16
C VAL A 141 8.38 -14.86 1.65
N LEU A 142 7.27 -14.12 1.70
CA LEU A 142 6.00 -14.61 1.17
C LEU A 142 6.04 -14.79 -0.35
N ALA A 143 6.64 -13.84 -1.07
CA ALA A 143 6.80 -13.90 -2.52
C ALA A 143 7.63 -15.12 -2.92
N GLU A 144 8.78 -15.32 -2.29
CA GLU A 144 9.63 -16.50 -2.51
C GLU A 144 8.86 -17.80 -2.26
N ARG A 145 8.16 -17.90 -1.14
CA ARG A 145 7.37 -19.08 -0.78
C ARG A 145 6.27 -19.40 -1.80
N LEU A 146 5.67 -18.36 -2.39
CA LEU A 146 4.61 -18.50 -3.39
C LEU A 146 5.13 -18.56 -4.83
N GLY A 147 6.45 -18.54 -5.05
CA GLY A 147 7.05 -18.52 -6.38
C GLY A 147 6.77 -17.24 -7.17
N LEU A 148 6.59 -16.11 -6.48
CA LEU A 148 6.33 -14.79 -7.06
C LEU A 148 7.63 -13.99 -7.15
N ASN A 149 7.72 -13.13 -8.16
CA ASN A 149 8.88 -12.29 -8.40
C ASN A 149 8.46 -10.82 -8.45
N PHE A 150 9.31 -9.95 -7.89
CA PHE A 150 9.22 -8.52 -8.12
C PHE A 150 9.75 -8.18 -9.51
N ALA A 151 9.14 -7.21 -10.18
CA ALA A 151 9.74 -6.62 -11.36
C ALA A 151 11.12 -6.01 -11.02
N PRO A 152 12.08 -5.95 -11.94
CA PRO A 152 13.38 -5.33 -11.70
C PRO A 152 13.22 -3.90 -11.15
N GLY A 153 13.77 -3.64 -9.95
CA GLY A 153 13.64 -2.34 -9.27
C GLY A 153 12.26 -2.04 -8.65
N GLY A 154 11.33 -3.00 -8.66
CA GLY A 154 9.98 -2.82 -8.14
C GLY A 154 9.83 -3.04 -6.63
N ARG A 155 10.79 -3.70 -5.97
CA ARG A 155 10.77 -3.89 -4.52
C ARG A 155 11.02 -2.57 -3.81
N HIS A 156 10.21 -2.25 -2.79
CA HIS A 156 10.23 -0.94 -2.12
C HIS A 156 9.88 0.23 -3.05
N ARG A 157 9.07 -0.08 -4.06
CA ARG A 157 8.30 0.90 -4.82
C ARG A 157 6.87 0.48 -4.69
N SER A 158 6.00 1.42 -4.37
CA SER A 158 4.67 1.09 -3.90
C SER A 158 3.90 0.25 -4.91
N TYR A 159 3.92 0.61 -6.20
CA TYR A 159 3.25 -0.20 -7.23
C TYR A 159 3.87 -1.60 -7.42
N GLY A 160 5.20 -1.72 -7.34
CA GLY A 160 5.87 -3.02 -7.47
C GLY A 160 5.53 -3.96 -6.31
N ASP A 161 5.40 -3.42 -5.10
CA ASP A 161 4.93 -4.17 -3.93
C ASP A 161 3.43 -4.50 -4.02
N VAL A 162 2.60 -3.61 -4.58
CA VAL A 162 1.18 -3.87 -4.88
C VAL A 162 1.01 -5.06 -5.82
N GLN A 163 1.76 -5.13 -6.92
CA GLN A 163 1.64 -6.21 -7.89
C GLN A 163 1.92 -7.57 -7.24
N VAL A 164 2.97 -7.66 -6.42
CA VAL A 164 3.30 -8.90 -5.69
C VAL A 164 2.25 -9.20 -4.60
N THR A 165 1.77 -8.18 -3.89
CA THR A 165 0.73 -8.32 -2.86
C THR A 165 -0.58 -8.83 -3.46
N ALA A 166 -0.99 -8.33 -4.63
CA ALA A 166 -2.20 -8.75 -5.33
C ALA A 166 -2.11 -10.21 -5.77
N GLN A 167 -0.97 -10.61 -6.34
CA GLN A 167 -0.70 -12.01 -6.69
C GLN A 167 -0.70 -12.91 -5.45
N ALA A 168 -0.02 -12.48 -4.39
CA ALA A 168 0.04 -13.23 -3.13
C ALA A 168 -1.36 -13.40 -2.50
N TYR A 169 -2.17 -12.34 -2.52
CA TYR A 169 -3.55 -12.37 -2.04
C TYR A 169 -4.38 -13.43 -2.77
N LEU A 170 -4.37 -13.43 -4.10
CA LEU A 170 -5.11 -14.41 -4.90
C LEU A 170 -4.63 -15.85 -4.65
N ARG A 171 -3.31 -16.07 -4.58
CA ARG A 171 -2.73 -17.40 -4.26
C ARG A 171 -3.15 -17.87 -2.86
N LEU A 172 -3.13 -16.98 -1.87
CA LEU A 172 -3.51 -17.32 -0.49
C LEU A 172 -5.00 -17.65 -0.37
N LEU A 173 -5.88 -16.95 -1.09
CA LEU A 173 -7.31 -17.25 -1.09
C LEU A 173 -7.60 -18.63 -1.68
N ASP A 174 -6.97 -18.95 -2.82
CA ASP A 174 -7.06 -20.26 -3.47
C ASP A 174 -6.59 -21.38 -2.52
N MET A 175 -5.43 -21.22 -1.90
CA MET A 175 -4.90 -22.17 -0.91
C MET A 175 -5.81 -22.36 0.30
N LEU A 176 -6.40 -21.27 0.80
CA LEU A 176 -7.27 -21.31 1.97
C LEU A 176 -8.70 -21.76 1.65
N LYS A 177 -9.01 -22.01 0.36
CA LYS A 177 -10.36 -22.31 -0.15
C LYS A 177 -11.39 -21.26 0.28
N VAL A 178 -10.95 -20.03 0.47
CA VAL A 178 -11.84 -18.90 0.70
C VAL A 178 -12.31 -18.51 -0.69
N GLY A 179 -13.54 -18.91 -1.05
CA GLY A 179 -14.09 -18.73 -2.39
C GLY A 179 -13.97 -17.28 -2.90
N ALA A 180 -13.63 -17.15 -4.17
CA ALA A 180 -13.54 -15.88 -4.92
C ALA A 180 -14.90 -15.25 -5.21
#